data_AF-A0A2D8U395-F1
#
_entry.id   AF-A0A2D8U395-F1
#
_cell.length_a   1.000
_cell.length_b   1.000
_cell.length_c   1.000
_cell.angle_alpha   90.00
_cell.angle_beta   90.00
_cell.angle_gamma   90.00
#
_symmetry.space_group_name_H-M   'P 1'
#
loop_
_entity.id
_entity.type
_entity.pdbx_description
1 polymer ?
#
loop_
_entity_poly.entity_id
_entity_poly.type
_entity_poly.pdbx_seq_one_letter_code
_entity_poly.pdbx_strand_id
1 'polypeptide(L)'
;MKIIITFLLLVFLGSSAFSEDYYSKFYSDFNNYNKTFTQKIDMNESEFRDPKELSLPWLNALVRMPKANGEISRGKMKDFLNSNKTHNTKYKTIIYLHGCSGIWSGSAKRIDFFAKNGYAVIAPASMARKKYAQSCDTTISKGGLYRSVLKIRLIDAEHAVTQAKKLDWVDKNNVFLVGHSEGGITTARYNPESKIASVTARVIEGWTCNAGWDEYRGVNSPFNEPILSIVAKYDPWFQADYLKGDCGQFINENKFSKSVVIEDDPILSKKHGIMHDPKVRKITLEFLKKVTK
;
A
#
# COMPACT_ATOMS: atom_id res chain seq x y z
N MET A 1 44.77 34.84 -39.83
CA MET A 1 44.22 34.93 -38.45
C MET A 1 42.76 34.47 -38.49
N LYS A 2 42.47 33.23 -38.09
CA LYS A 2 41.11 32.69 -37.93
C LYS A 2 41.10 31.93 -36.62
N ILE A 3 40.45 32.50 -35.61
CA ILE A 3 40.23 31.87 -34.31
C ILE A 3 39.00 30.99 -34.46
N ILE A 4 39.18 29.67 -34.32
CA ILE A 4 38.09 28.70 -34.25
C ILE A 4 37.66 28.64 -32.78
N ILE A 5 36.44 29.09 -32.49
CA ILE A 5 35.80 28.95 -31.19
C ILE A 5 35.01 27.64 -31.22
N THR A 6 35.48 26.63 -30.48
CA THR A 6 34.78 25.36 -30.29
C THR A 6 33.77 25.52 -29.16
N PHE A 7 32.47 25.49 -29.48
CA PHE A 7 31.40 25.43 -28.49
C PHE A 7 31.34 24.01 -27.91
N LEU A 8 31.73 23.86 -26.64
CA LEU A 8 31.53 22.62 -25.89
C LEU A 8 30.08 22.59 -25.40
N LEU A 9 29.21 21.84 -26.09
CA LEU A 9 27.86 21.54 -25.59
C LEU A 9 27.99 20.57 -24.40
N LEU A 10 27.93 21.08 -23.17
CA LEU A 10 27.71 20.23 -21.99
C LEU A 10 26.25 19.77 -22.00
N VAL A 11 26.04 18.53 -22.45
CA VAL A 11 24.76 17.83 -22.26
C VAL A 11 24.66 17.46 -20.78
N PHE A 12 23.88 18.22 -20.02
CA PHE A 12 23.41 17.80 -18.70
C PHE A 12 22.42 16.64 -18.89
N LEU A 13 22.90 15.40 -18.78
CA LEU A 13 22.05 14.23 -18.63
C LEU A 13 21.41 14.28 -17.24
N GLY A 14 20.18 14.81 -17.18
CA GLY A 14 19.32 14.67 -16.01
C GLY A 14 19.09 13.19 -15.71
N SER A 15 19.44 12.77 -14.50
CA SER A 15 19.22 11.42 -13.99
C SER A 15 17.73 11.19 -13.70
N SER A 16 16.95 10.88 -14.73
CA SER A 16 15.53 10.51 -14.57
C SER A 16 15.06 9.39 -15.48
N ALA A 17 15.94 8.43 -15.78
CA ALA A 17 15.56 7.18 -16.44
C ALA A 17 15.97 5.97 -15.57
N PHE A 18 15.21 5.70 -14.51
CA PHE A 18 15.24 4.36 -13.92
C PHE A 18 14.37 3.47 -14.81
N SER A 19 15.00 2.51 -15.48
CA SER A 19 14.33 1.60 -16.41
C SER A 19 13.29 0.73 -15.71
N GLU A 20 12.31 0.27 -16.48
CA GLU A 20 11.31 -0.73 -16.05
C GLU A 20 11.97 -1.98 -15.45
N ASP A 21 13.22 -2.26 -15.83
CA ASP A 21 14.07 -3.34 -15.34
C ASP A 21 14.46 -3.21 -13.85
N TYR A 22 14.61 -1.99 -13.33
CA TYR A 22 14.81 -1.80 -11.87
C TYR A 22 13.57 -2.25 -11.08
N TYR A 23 12.38 -1.97 -11.62
CA TYR A 23 11.12 -2.37 -10.99
C TYR A 23 10.83 -3.86 -11.17
N SER A 24 11.24 -4.50 -12.25
CA SER A 24 11.05 -5.94 -12.42
C SER A 24 11.91 -6.74 -11.43
N LYS A 25 13.17 -6.36 -11.24
CA LYS A 25 14.18 -7.16 -10.53
C LYS A 25 14.19 -6.99 -9.00
N PHE A 26 13.86 -5.80 -8.48
CA PHE A 26 13.90 -5.55 -7.03
C PHE A 26 12.64 -6.03 -6.30
N TYR A 27 11.52 -6.24 -7.03
CA TYR A 27 10.22 -6.59 -6.45
C TYR A 27 9.73 -7.99 -6.84
N SER A 28 10.51 -8.75 -7.61
CA SER A 28 10.14 -10.07 -8.13
C SER A 28 9.79 -11.09 -7.05
N ASP A 29 10.40 -10.99 -5.87
CA ASP A 29 10.34 -12.08 -4.89
C ASP A 29 9.02 -12.16 -4.12
N PHE A 30 8.20 -11.10 -4.17
CA PHE A 30 7.01 -10.96 -3.32
C PHE A 30 5.72 -10.76 -4.12
N ASN A 31 5.64 -11.43 -5.27
CA ASN A 31 4.46 -11.41 -6.14
C ASN A 31 3.83 -12.80 -6.30
N ASN A 32 2.61 -12.81 -6.84
CA ASN A 32 1.80 -14.01 -7.04
C ASN A 32 2.47 -14.99 -8.01
N TYR A 33 3.09 -14.50 -9.09
CA TYR A 33 3.67 -15.33 -10.16
C TYR A 33 4.88 -16.16 -9.72
N ASN A 34 5.67 -15.65 -8.78
CA ASN A 34 6.88 -16.33 -8.31
C ASN A 34 6.68 -17.10 -7.00
N LYS A 35 5.45 -17.11 -6.46
CA LYS A 35 5.15 -17.71 -5.17
C LYS A 35 4.61 -19.13 -5.34
N THR A 36 5.26 -20.08 -4.67
CA THR A 36 4.65 -21.38 -4.39
C THR A 36 3.64 -21.20 -3.26
N PHE A 37 2.36 -21.33 -3.57
CA PHE A 37 1.29 -21.21 -2.57
C PHE A 37 1.13 -22.52 -1.79
N THR A 38 0.84 -22.36 -0.51
CA THR A 38 0.40 -23.46 0.35
C THR A 38 -0.99 -23.92 -0.09
N GLN A 39 -1.21 -25.24 -0.18
CA GLN A 39 -2.53 -25.76 -0.49
C GLN A 39 -3.52 -25.39 0.61
N LYS A 40 -4.78 -25.18 0.24
CA LYS A 40 -5.81 -24.72 1.19
C LYS A 40 -5.99 -25.69 2.36
N ILE A 41 -5.81 -26.99 2.12
CA ILE A 41 -5.93 -28.05 3.14
C ILE A 41 -4.79 -28.01 4.17
N ASP A 42 -3.64 -27.45 3.80
CA ASP A 42 -2.45 -27.36 4.64
C ASP A 42 -2.37 -26.02 5.40
N MET A 43 -3.38 -25.16 5.25
CA MET A 43 -3.47 -23.90 5.96
C MET A 43 -4.15 -24.08 7.31
N ASN A 44 -3.49 -23.66 8.39
CA ASN A 44 -4.04 -23.66 9.74
C ASN A 44 -4.06 -22.25 10.33
N GLU A 45 -5.23 -21.76 10.73
CA GLU A 45 -5.39 -20.41 11.26
C GLU A 45 -4.63 -20.18 12.58
N SER A 46 -4.42 -21.23 13.38
CA SER A 46 -3.65 -21.12 14.63
C SER A 46 -2.19 -20.70 14.38
N GLU A 47 -1.68 -20.93 13.16
CA GLU A 47 -0.30 -20.63 12.78
C GLU A 47 -0.14 -19.21 12.19
N PHE A 48 -1.23 -18.48 11.94
CA PHE A 48 -1.14 -17.15 11.30
C PHE A 48 -0.37 -16.13 12.15
N ARG A 49 -0.35 -16.36 13.47
CA ARG A 49 0.39 -15.58 14.47
C ARG A 49 1.72 -16.20 14.87
N ASP A 50 2.17 -17.29 14.23
CA ASP A 50 3.51 -17.84 14.48
C ASP A 50 4.54 -16.72 14.30
N PRO A 51 5.37 -16.40 15.32
CA PRO A 51 6.37 -15.33 15.23
C PRO A 51 7.33 -15.48 14.05
N LYS A 52 7.63 -16.71 13.63
CA LYS A 52 8.48 -17.02 12.47
C LYS A 52 7.81 -16.61 11.17
N GLU A 53 6.50 -16.80 11.03
CA GLU A 53 5.75 -16.34 9.86
C GLU A 53 5.50 -14.82 9.92
N LEU A 54 5.13 -14.30 11.10
CA LEU A 54 4.78 -12.90 11.30
C LEU A 54 5.94 -11.93 11.06
N SER A 55 7.16 -12.34 11.38
CA SER A 55 8.35 -11.52 11.16
C SER A 55 8.73 -11.37 9.69
N LEU A 56 8.35 -12.31 8.81
CA LEU A 56 8.78 -12.33 7.42
C LEU A 56 8.25 -11.13 6.61
N PRO A 57 6.94 -10.77 6.66
CA PRO A 57 6.43 -9.58 5.99
C PRO A 57 7.07 -8.28 6.46
N TRP A 58 7.41 -8.19 7.74
CA TRP A 58 8.05 -7.02 8.32
C TRP A 58 9.50 -6.90 7.87
N LEU A 59 10.33 -7.93 8.06
CA LEU A 59 11.75 -7.89 7.71
C LEU A 59 11.98 -7.70 6.21
N ASN A 60 11.07 -8.23 5.38
CA ASN A 60 11.10 -8.08 3.93
C ASN A 60 10.29 -6.88 3.43
N ALA A 61 9.72 -6.07 4.32
CA ALA A 61 8.96 -4.89 3.94
C ALA A 61 9.84 -3.96 3.10
N LEU A 62 9.28 -3.43 2.02
CA LEU A 62 9.97 -2.41 1.25
C LEU A 62 9.89 -1.09 2.00
N VAL A 63 11.02 -0.43 2.16
CA VAL A 63 11.11 0.85 2.84
C VAL A 63 11.53 1.94 1.86
N ARG A 64 10.79 3.04 1.88
CA ARG A 64 11.14 4.28 1.17
C ARG A 64 11.29 5.40 2.18
N MET A 65 12.43 6.07 2.14
CA MET A 65 12.68 7.23 2.99
C MET A 65 12.96 8.44 2.11
N PRO A 66 12.28 9.59 2.31
CA PRO A 66 12.64 10.82 1.61
C PRO A 66 14.04 11.29 2.04
N LYS A 67 14.77 11.90 1.11
CA LYS A 67 16.04 12.60 1.37
C LYS A 67 15.85 14.11 1.22
N ALA A 68 16.74 14.88 1.84
CA ALA A 68 16.71 16.35 1.80
C ALA A 68 16.84 16.93 0.38
N ASN A 69 17.54 16.24 -0.53
CA ASN A 69 17.72 16.64 -1.93
C ASN A 69 16.54 16.25 -2.85
N GLY A 70 15.41 15.78 -2.28
CA GLY A 70 14.24 15.34 -3.06
C GLY A 70 14.35 13.94 -3.66
N GLU A 71 15.48 13.25 -3.50
CA GLU A 71 15.59 11.83 -3.81
C GLU A 71 14.91 10.95 -2.75
N ILE A 72 14.87 9.65 -3.01
CA ILE A 72 14.39 8.66 -2.04
C ILE A 72 15.42 7.54 -1.85
N SER A 73 15.63 7.16 -0.60
CA SER A 73 16.36 5.95 -0.24
C SER A 73 15.41 4.74 -0.35
N ARG A 74 15.93 3.63 -0.87
CA ARG A 74 15.18 2.39 -1.09
C ARG A 74 15.92 1.23 -0.43
N GLY A 75 15.20 0.32 0.21
CA GLY A 75 15.75 -0.89 0.79
C GLY A 75 14.67 -1.81 1.33
N LYS A 76 15.07 -2.91 1.98
CA LYS A 76 14.19 -3.75 2.79
C LYS A 76 14.33 -3.35 4.27
N MET A 77 13.30 -3.57 5.08
CA MET A 77 13.32 -3.21 6.51
C MET A 77 14.52 -3.80 7.25
N LYS A 78 14.88 -5.06 7.00
CA LYS A 78 16.08 -5.68 7.58
C LYS A 78 17.36 -4.87 7.34
N ASP A 79 17.49 -4.24 6.18
CA ASP A 79 18.67 -3.45 5.82
C ASP A 79 18.71 -2.15 6.63
N PHE A 80 17.53 -1.54 6.86
CA PHE A 80 17.39 -0.34 7.69
C PHE A 80 17.71 -0.65 9.17
N LEU A 81 17.17 -1.75 9.70
CA LEU A 81 17.42 -2.18 11.08
C LEU A 81 18.91 -2.48 11.33
N ASN A 82 19.62 -3.03 10.34
CA ASN A 82 21.04 -3.35 10.46
C ASN A 82 21.97 -2.14 10.27
N SER A 83 21.46 -0.99 9.81
CA SER A 83 22.31 0.13 9.40
C SER A 83 22.91 0.92 10.57
N ASN A 84 22.48 0.69 11.81
CA ASN A 84 22.88 1.42 13.03
C ASN A 84 22.86 2.96 12.86
N LYS A 85 22.05 3.48 11.94
CA LYS A 85 21.92 4.91 11.69
C LYS A 85 20.93 5.50 12.68
N THR A 86 21.40 6.46 13.48
CA THR A 86 20.52 7.34 14.24
C THR A 86 19.85 8.33 13.30
N HIS A 87 18.53 8.46 13.44
CA HIS A 87 17.74 9.37 12.63
C HIS A 87 17.28 10.57 13.46
N ASN A 88 17.79 11.75 13.12
CA ASN A 88 17.41 12.99 13.79
C ASN A 88 16.08 13.58 13.29
N THR A 89 15.48 12.98 12.26
CA THR A 89 14.23 13.44 11.64
C THR A 89 13.14 12.40 11.83
N LYS A 90 11.97 12.84 12.32
CA LYS A 90 10.75 12.03 12.37
C LYS A 90 9.95 12.22 11.09
N TYR A 91 9.53 11.13 10.48
CA TYR A 91 8.76 11.13 9.25
C TYR A 91 7.32 10.71 9.51
N LYS A 92 6.40 11.45 8.90
CA LYS A 92 5.05 10.97 8.62
C LYS A 92 5.17 9.67 7.84
N THR A 93 4.49 8.62 8.29
CA THR A 93 4.76 7.27 7.80
C THR A 93 3.52 6.62 7.23
N ILE A 94 3.60 6.08 6.01
CA ILE A 94 2.56 5.28 5.38
C ILE A 94 2.90 3.80 5.51
N ILE A 95 1.98 3.03 6.07
CA ILE A 95 1.97 1.57 5.92
C ILE A 95 1.19 1.25 4.65
N TYR A 96 1.88 0.78 3.61
CA TYR A 96 1.28 0.47 2.31
C TYR A 96 0.98 -1.02 2.15
N LEU A 97 -0.29 -1.37 2.02
CA LEU A 97 -0.77 -2.74 1.87
C LEU A 97 -1.03 -3.06 0.39
N HIS A 98 -0.24 -3.97 -0.17
CA HIS A 98 -0.32 -4.37 -1.58
C HIS A 98 -1.59 -5.17 -1.90
N GLY A 99 -1.95 -5.31 -3.18
CA GLY A 99 -3.09 -6.14 -3.61
C GLY A 99 -2.83 -7.64 -3.52
N CYS A 100 -3.83 -8.44 -3.91
CA CYS A 100 -3.74 -9.91 -3.87
C CYS A 100 -2.66 -10.50 -4.78
N SER A 101 -2.17 -9.72 -5.75
CA SER A 101 -1.06 -10.09 -6.64
C SER A 101 0.33 -9.95 -5.99
N GLY A 102 0.41 -9.47 -4.75
CA GLY A 102 1.69 -9.15 -4.12
C GLY A 102 2.21 -7.76 -4.45
N ILE A 103 3.50 -7.58 -4.28
CA ILE A 103 4.24 -6.38 -4.66
C ILE A 103 4.63 -6.50 -6.14
N TRP A 104 4.29 -5.49 -6.92
CA TRP A 104 4.62 -5.40 -8.35
C TRP A 104 5.04 -3.97 -8.70
N SER A 105 5.35 -3.71 -9.98
CA SER A 105 5.82 -2.39 -10.44
C SER A 105 4.87 -1.24 -10.06
N GLY A 106 3.55 -1.46 -10.08
CA GLY A 106 2.57 -0.48 -9.65
C GLY A 106 2.54 -0.25 -8.14
N SER A 107 2.81 -1.26 -7.32
CA SER A 107 3.01 -1.06 -5.87
C SER A 107 4.24 -0.20 -5.62
N ALA A 108 5.34 -0.49 -6.31
CA ALA A 108 6.57 0.27 -6.21
C ALA A 108 6.43 1.74 -6.66
N LYS A 109 5.71 1.98 -7.77
CA LYS A 109 5.39 3.35 -8.22
C LYS A 109 4.56 4.12 -7.18
N ARG A 110 3.64 3.45 -6.46
CA ARG A 110 2.84 4.08 -5.38
C ARG A 110 3.69 4.46 -4.18
N ILE A 111 4.54 3.54 -3.68
CA ILE A 111 5.38 3.85 -2.52
C ILE A 111 6.45 4.91 -2.84
N ASP A 112 6.99 4.90 -4.06
CA ASP A 112 7.91 5.95 -4.52
C ASP A 112 7.20 7.30 -4.64
N PHE A 113 5.95 7.32 -5.09
CA PHE A 113 5.13 8.53 -5.15
C PHE A 113 4.94 9.15 -3.76
N PHE A 114 4.55 8.37 -2.76
CA PHE A 114 4.39 8.88 -1.39
C PHE A 114 5.71 9.36 -0.80
N ALA A 115 6.82 8.64 -1.04
CA ALA A 115 8.13 9.04 -0.56
C ALA A 115 8.62 10.34 -1.18
N LYS A 116 8.42 10.53 -2.49
CA LYS A 116 8.70 11.81 -3.17
C LYS A 116 7.86 12.98 -2.64
N ASN A 117 6.78 12.69 -1.90
CA ASN A 117 5.91 13.69 -1.28
C ASN A 117 6.11 13.80 0.24
N GLY A 118 7.27 13.36 0.75
CA GLY A 118 7.70 13.61 2.14
C GLY A 118 7.22 12.59 3.17
N TYR A 119 6.65 11.46 2.74
CA TYR A 119 6.27 10.38 3.65
C TYR A 119 7.33 9.29 3.67
N ALA A 120 7.73 8.80 4.84
CA ALA A 120 8.34 7.49 4.91
C ALA A 120 7.28 6.44 4.54
N VAL A 121 7.67 5.39 3.82
CA VAL A 121 6.73 4.33 3.42
C VAL A 121 7.29 2.98 3.79
N ILE A 122 6.50 2.18 4.49
CA ILE A 122 6.79 0.79 4.82
C ILE A 122 5.71 -0.06 4.14
N ALA A 123 6.09 -0.89 3.18
CA ALA A 123 5.19 -1.81 2.50
C ALA A 123 5.48 -3.25 2.93
N PRO A 124 4.79 -3.78 3.97
CA PRO A 124 5.00 -5.17 4.40
C PRO A 124 4.71 -6.14 3.25
N ALA A 125 5.64 -7.07 3.05
CA ALA A 125 5.58 -8.06 1.99
C ALA A 125 4.86 -9.32 2.52
N SER A 126 3.53 -9.30 2.58
CA SER A 126 2.73 -10.42 3.13
C SER A 126 3.05 -11.77 2.46
N MET A 127 3.35 -11.73 1.16
CA MET A 127 3.78 -12.90 0.38
C MET A 127 5.17 -13.46 0.77
N ALA A 128 5.93 -12.77 1.61
CA ALA A 128 7.17 -13.30 2.19
C ALA A 128 6.93 -14.42 3.22
N ARG A 129 5.70 -14.57 3.72
CA ARG A 129 5.28 -15.73 4.54
C ARG A 129 5.51 -17.02 3.78
N LYS A 130 6.03 -18.06 4.45
CA LYS A 130 6.20 -19.39 3.86
C LYS A 130 4.87 -20.11 3.77
N LYS A 131 3.99 -19.90 4.77
CA LYS A 131 2.63 -20.44 4.78
C LYS A 131 1.65 -19.39 4.29
N TYR A 132 1.19 -19.53 3.06
CA TYR A 132 0.30 -18.57 2.42
C TYR A 132 -0.43 -19.20 1.23
N ALA A 133 -1.74 -19.23 1.28
CA ALA A 133 -2.57 -19.71 0.18
C ALA A 133 -2.87 -18.59 -0.82
N GLN A 134 -3.17 -18.97 -2.07
CA GLN A 134 -3.55 -18.03 -3.10
C GLN A 134 -4.91 -17.39 -2.79
N SER A 135 -4.98 -16.06 -2.74
CA SER A 135 -6.22 -15.33 -2.48
C SER A 135 -6.96 -14.88 -3.75
N CYS A 136 -6.25 -14.77 -4.89
CA CYS A 136 -6.84 -14.36 -6.16
C CYS A 136 -6.15 -14.94 -7.38
N ASP A 137 -6.89 -14.93 -8.49
CA ASP A 137 -6.40 -15.12 -9.84
C ASP A 137 -6.55 -13.82 -10.63
N THR A 138 -5.41 -13.24 -11.02
CA THR A 138 -5.35 -11.97 -11.73
C THR A 138 -5.64 -12.12 -13.23
N THR A 139 -5.55 -13.32 -13.79
CA THR A 139 -5.79 -13.58 -15.22
C THR A 139 -7.26 -13.45 -15.59
N ILE A 140 -8.14 -13.72 -14.63
CA ILE A 140 -9.61 -13.67 -14.76
C ILE A 140 -10.26 -12.68 -13.78
N SER A 141 -9.48 -11.84 -13.10
CA SER A 141 -9.96 -10.85 -12.11
C SER A 141 -10.85 -11.44 -11.01
N LYS A 142 -10.44 -12.57 -10.44
CA LYS A 142 -11.22 -13.32 -9.43
C LYS A 142 -10.52 -13.31 -8.08
N GLY A 143 -11.17 -12.71 -7.07
CA GLY A 143 -10.74 -12.75 -5.67
C GLY A 143 -11.38 -13.88 -4.85
N GLY A 144 -11.04 -13.94 -3.56
CA GLY A 144 -11.71 -14.82 -2.59
C GLY A 144 -11.41 -16.31 -2.76
N LEU A 145 -10.30 -16.69 -3.40
CA LEU A 145 -9.93 -18.09 -3.59
C LEU A 145 -9.64 -18.78 -2.25
N TYR A 146 -9.04 -18.08 -1.29
CA TYR A 146 -8.89 -18.51 0.09
C TYR A 146 -9.09 -17.32 1.05
N ARG A 147 -10.31 -17.19 1.60
CA ARG A 147 -10.74 -16.00 2.35
C ARG A 147 -9.97 -15.77 3.65
N SER A 148 -9.47 -16.83 4.30
CA SER A 148 -8.68 -16.69 5.53
C SER A 148 -7.34 -15.98 5.30
N VAL A 149 -6.91 -15.74 4.05
CA VAL A 149 -5.83 -14.78 3.76
C VAL A 149 -6.14 -13.41 4.35
N LEU A 150 -7.40 -12.94 4.35
CA LEU A 150 -7.73 -11.63 4.94
C LEU A 150 -7.33 -11.55 6.43
N LYS A 151 -7.47 -12.64 7.19
CA LYS A 151 -6.98 -12.69 8.57
C LYS A 151 -5.46 -12.50 8.63
N ILE A 152 -4.70 -13.22 7.81
CA ILE A 152 -3.24 -13.04 7.67
C ILE A 152 -2.89 -11.57 7.37
N ARG A 153 -3.63 -10.95 6.43
CA ARG A 153 -3.40 -9.56 6.01
C ARG A 153 -3.64 -8.55 7.13
N LEU A 154 -4.70 -8.73 7.92
CA LEU A 154 -5.01 -7.88 9.06
C LEU A 154 -3.94 -8.00 10.16
N ILE A 155 -3.47 -9.23 10.39
CA ILE A 155 -2.38 -9.53 11.32
C ILE A 155 -1.07 -8.85 10.89
N ASP A 156 -0.73 -8.95 9.60
CA ASP A 156 0.45 -8.29 9.02
C ASP A 156 0.37 -6.77 9.13
N ALA A 157 -0.81 -6.19 8.89
CA ALA A 157 -1.04 -4.76 9.00
C ALA A 157 -0.86 -4.28 10.45
N GLU A 158 -1.45 -4.97 11.42
CA GLU A 158 -1.29 -4.62 12.84
C GLU A 158 0.16 -4.72 13.30
N HIS A 159 0.85 -5.80 12.91
CA HIS A 159 2.25 -5.96 13.22
C HIS A 159 3.08 -4.82 12.59
N ALA A 160 2.85 -4.48 11.32
CA ALA A 160 3.57 -3.40 10.67
C ALA A 160 3.32 -2.03 11.33
N VAL A 161 2.08 -1.71 11.69
CA VAL A 161 1.74 -0.44 12.38
C VAL A 161 2.41 -0.38 13.76
N THR A 162 2.30 -1.45 14.55
CA THR A 162 2.87 -1.50 15.91
C THR A 162 4.39 -1.46 15.89
N GLN A 163 5.05 -2.14 14.95
CA GLN A 163 6.51 -2.09 14.81
C GLN A 163 7.00 -0.74 14.28
N ALA A 164 6.31 -0.15 13.29
CA ALA A 164 6.68 1.17 12.77
C ALA A 164 6.69 2.23 13.89
N LYS A 165 5.70 2.23 14.77
CA LYS A 165 5.64 3.17 15.91
C LYS A 165 6.76 2.97 16.94
N LYS A 166 7.54 1.89 16.88
CA LYS A 166 8.73 1.69 17.72
C LYS A 166 9.99 2.29 17.12
N LEU A 167 10.01 2.58 15.82
CA LEU A 167 11.17 3.11 15.12
C LEU A 167 11.43 4.57 15.53
N ASP A 168 12.71 4.91 15.67
CA ASP A 168 13.18 6.23 16.09
C ASP A 168 13.00 7.31 15.01
N TRP A 169 12.73 6.94 13.76
CA TRP A 169 12.47 7.88 12.68
C TRP A 169 10.98 8.02 12.35
N VAL A 170 10.07 7.30 13.02
CA VAL A 170 8.64 7.41 12.77
C VAL A 170 8.02 8.48 13.66
N ASP A 171 7.29 9.42 13.05
CA ASP A 171 6.33 10.25 13.77
C ASP A 171 5.11 9.40 14.14
N LYS A 172 5.04 9.00 15.42
CA LYS A 172 4.02 8.08 15.94
C LYS A 172 2.61 8.66 15.89
N ASN A 173 2.48 9.99 15.77
CA ASN A 173 1.19 10.69 15.68
C ASN A 173 0.66 10.79 14.24
N ASN A 174 1.51 10.51 13.25
CA ASN A 174 1.23 10.62 11.83
C ASN A 174 1.60 9.31 11.10
N VAL A 175 0.90 8.23 11.45
CA VAL A 175 0.99 6.91 10.80
C VAL A 175 -0.30 6.63 10.03
N PHE A 176 -0.22 6.45 8.72
CA PHE A 176 -1.36 6.28 7.83
C PHE A 176 -1.41 4.87 7.28
N LEU A 177 -2.61 4.33 7.07
CA LEU A 177 -2.80 3.04 6.40
C LEU A 177 -3.30 3.28 4.98
N VAL A 178 -2.57 2.79 3.98
CA VAL A 178 -2.93 2.94 2.57
C VAL A 178 -2.96 1.56 1.94
N GLY A 179 -4.04 1.20 1.26
CA GLY A 179 -4.17 -0.13 0.68
C GLY A 179 -4.80 -0.11 -0.70
N HIS A 180 -4.33 -1.01 -1.56
CA HIS A 180 -4.86 -1.22 -2.90
C HIS A 180 -5.46 -2.62 -3.04
N SER A 181 -6.65 -2.74 -3.66
CA SER A 181 -7.29 -4.04 -3.95
C SER A 181 -7.53 -4.83 -2.65
N GLU A 182 -7.03 -6.06 -2.51
CA GLU A 182 -7.06 -6.80 -1.23
C GLU A 182 -6.36 -6.06 -0.07
N GLY A 183 -5.36 -5.24 -0.36
CA GLY A 183 -4.80 -4.29 0.61
C GLY A 183 -5.79 -3.19 0.99
N GLY A 184 -6.66 -2.76 0.06
CA GLY A 184 -7.78 -1.86 0.30
C GLY A 184 -8.84 -2.50 1.19
N ILE A 185 -9.18 -3.78 0.97
CA ILE A 185 -10.04 -4.59 1.86
C ILE A 185 -9.42 -4.63 3.25
N THR A 186 -8.13 -4.97 3.35
CA THR A 186 -7.40 -5.02 4.62
C THR A 186 -7.43 -3.66 5.33
N THR A 187 -7.27 -2.56 4.58
CA THR A 187 -7.33 -1.19 5.11
C THR A 187 -8.73 -0.82 5.61
N ALA A 188 -9.78 -1.18 4.86
CA ALA A 188 -11.17 -0.95 5.25
C ALA A 188 -11.53 -1.74 6.51
N ARG A 189 -11.10 -3.01 6.58
CA ARG A 189 -11.46 -3.96 7.65
C ARG A 189 -10.51 -3.93 8.84
N TYR A 190 -9.41 -3.17 8.78
CA TYR A 190 -8.46 -3.01 9.88
C TYR A 190 -9.19 -2.59 11.16
N ASN A 191 -9.06 -3.41 12.21
CA ASN A 191 -9.73 -3.18 13.49
C ASN A 191 -8.71 -3.36 14.61
N PRO A 192 -7.89 -2.32 14.88
CA PRO A 192 -6.81 -2.42 15.85
C PRO A 192 -7.35 -2.67 17.26
N GLU A 193 -6.76 -3.63 17.98
CA GLU A 193 -7.20 -4.00 19.34
C GLU A 193 -7.01 -2.86 20.37
N SER A 194 -6.15 -1.89 20.08
CA SER A 194 -5.86 -0.77 20.98
C SER A 194 -5.62 0.54 20.24
N LYS A 195 -5.74 1.65 20.97
CA LYS A 195 -5.39 2.99 20.45
C LYS A 195 -3.92 3.08 20.03
N ILE A 196 -3.03 2.30 20.66
CA ILE A 196 -1.60 2.25 20.30
C ILE A 196 -1.44 1.70 18.88
N ALA A 197 -2.23 0.69 18.50
CA ALA A 197 -2.24 0.14 17.15
C ALA A 197 -3.09 0.97 16.15
N SER A 198 -3.79 2.02 16.59
CA SER A 198 -4.60 2.86 15.70
C SER A 198 -3.76 3.67 14.70
N VAL A 199 -4.38 4.08 13.59
CA VAL A 199 -3.75 4.93 12.56
C VAL A 199 -4.38 6.30 12.52
N THR A 200 -3.65 7.29 11.99
CA THR A 200 -4.07 8.68 11.87
C THR A 200 -5.18 8.85 10.85
N ALA A 201 -5.09 8.15 9.71
CA ALA A 201 -6.12 8.09 8.69
C ALA A 201 -5.89 6.90 7.74
N ARG A 202 -6.90 6.61 6.91
CA ARG A 202 -6.90 5.48 5.98
C ARG A 202 -7.16 5.93 4.54
N VAL A 203 -6.48 5.31 3.58
CA VAL A 203 -6.74 5.45 2.15
C VAL A 203 -7.01 4.08 1.54
N ILE A 204 -8.24 3.89 1.04
CA ILE A 204 -8.72 2.65 0.43
C ILE A 204 -8.78 2.89 -1.08
N GLU A 205 -7.90 2.25 -1.84
CA GLU A 205 -7.88 2.31 -3.31
C GLU A 205 -8.40 0.99 -3.90
N GLY A 206 -9.34 1.07 -4.84
CA GLY A 206 -9.78 -0.11 -5.61
C GLY A 206 -10.45 -1.16 -4.74
N TRP A 207 -11.32 -0.73 -3.83
CA TRP A 207 -12.25 -1.57 -3.09
C TRP A 207 -13.54 -0.80 -2.86
N THR A 208 -14.68 -1.45 -3.10
CA THR A 208 -16.02 -0.83 -3.00
C THR A 208 -16.62 -0.92 -1.61
N CYS A 209 -16.00 -1.65 -0.68
CA CYS A 209 -16.60 -2.03 0.61
C CYS A 209 -17.87 -2.90 0.50
N ASN A 210 -18.31 -3.27 -0.69
CA ASN A 210 -19.43 -4.17 -0.90
C ASN A 210 -18.91 -5.60 -1.10
N ALA A 211 -19.48 -6.56 -0.37
CA ALA A 211 -19.11 -7.97 -0.47
C ALA A 211 -20.27 -8.88 -0.08
N GLY A 212 -20.29 -10.08 -0.65
CA GLY A 212 -21.18 -11.17 -0.19
C GLY A 212 -20.76 -11.79 1.14
N TRP A 213 -19.57 -11.45 1.66
CA TRP A 213 -19.01 -12.00 2.90
C TRP A 213 -18.79 -10.91 3.94
N ASP A 214 -19.27 -11.14 5.16
CA ASP A 214 -19.26 -10.15 6.24
C ASP A 214 -17.85 -9.73 6.65
N GLU A 215 -16.88 -10.64 6.55
CA GLU A 215 -15.49 -10.32 6.88
C GLU A 215 -14.86 -9.32 5.87
N TYR A 216 -15.40 -9.22 4.66
CA TYR A 216 -14.95 -8.28 3.61
C TYR A 216 -15.78 -7.00 3.55
N ARG A 217 -17.07 -7.05 3.94
CA ARG A 217 -18.03 -5.96 3.76
C ARG A 217 -17.78 -4.80 4.74
N GLY A 218 -17.90 -3.59 4.22
CA GLY A 218 -17.91 -2.36 4.99
C GLY A 218 -16.55 -1.91 5.50
N VAL A 219 -16.59 -0.98 6.45
CA VAL A 219 -15.41 -0.32 7.03
C VAL A 219 -15.46 -0.48 8.54
N ASN A 220 -14.34 -0.88 9.14
CA ASN A 220 -14.14 -0.88 10.58
C ASN A 220 -13.36 0.37 10.98
N SER A 221 -13.95 1.28 11.75
CA SER A 221 -13.28 2.50 12.22
C SER A 221 -13.62 2.77 13.69
N PRO A 222 -13.12 1.91 14.61
CA PRO A 222 -13.49 1.99 16.03
C PRO A 222 -13.05 3.31 16.70
N PHE A 223 -12.14 4.06 16.08
CA PHE A 223 -11.59 5.29 16.62
C PHE A 223 -11.95 6.53 15.80
N ASN A 224 -12.94 6.42 14.90
CA ASN A 224 -13.44 7.49 14.03
C ASN A 224 -12.32 8.23 13.27
N GLU A 225 -11.29 7.51 12.82
CA GLU A 225 -10.21 8.08 12.02
C GLU A 225 -10.73 8.53 10.64
N PRO A 226 -10.20 9.60 10.03
CA PRO A 226 -10.56 9.99 8.67
C PRO A 226 -10.28 8.89 7.64
N ILE A 227 -11.19 8.74 6.66
CA ILE A 227 -11.10 7.71 5.62
C ILE A 227 -11.31 8.34 4.25
N LEU A 228 -10.37 8.10 3.34
CA LEU A 228 -10.56 8.34 1.92
C LEU A 228 -10.73 6.99 1.23
N SER A 229 -11.86 6.79 0.55
CA SER A 229 -12.02 5.67 -0.38
C SER A 229 -12.09 6.20 -1.81
N ILE A 230 -11.39 5.54 -2.73
CA ILE A 230 -11.40 5.89 -4.14
C ILE A 230 -11.52 4.61 -4.98
N VAL A 231 -12.53 4.56 -5.84
CA VAL A 231 -12.78 3.42 -6.73
C VAL A 231 -13.20 3.90 -8.12
N ALA A 232 -12.95 3.09 -9.13
CA ALA A 232 -13.43 3.33 -10.49
C ALA A 232 -14.84 2.75 -10.66
N LYS A 233 -15.76 3.49 -11.29
CA LYS A 233 -17.17 3.07 -11.44
C LYS A 233 -17.32 1.72 -12.14
N TYR A 234 -16.48 1.45 -13.12
CA TYR A 234 -16.49 0.24 -13.94
C TYR A 234 -15.23 -0.62 -13.69
N ASP A 235 -14.75 -0.67 -12.44
CA ASP A 235 -13.62 -1.53 -12.06
C ASP A 235 -13.91 -2.99 -12.43
N PRO A 236 -13.10 -3.64 -13.28
CA PRO A 236 -13.38 -4.98 -13.79
C PRO A 236 -13.47 -6.06 -12.69
N TRP A 237 -12.90 -5.81 -11.51
CA TRP A 237 -12.97 -6.75 -10.37
C TRP A 237 -14.32 -6.73 -9.65
N PHE A 238 -15.11 -5.66 -9.83
CA PHE A 238 -16.31 -5.39 -9.01
C PHE A 238 -17.56 -5.23 -9.86
N GLN A 239 -17.72 -6.09 -10.87
CA GLN A 239 -18.87 -6.08 -11.78
C GLN A 239 -20.01 -7.04 -11.37
N ALA A 240 -19.81 -7.87 -10.36
CA ALA A 240 -20.91 -8.61 -9.74
C ALA A 240 -21.75 -7.67 -8.85
N ASP A 241 -23.07 -7.83 -8.82
CA ASP A 241 -23.97 -6.88 -8.14
C ASP A 241 -23.67 -6.73 -6.64
N TYR A 242 -23.27 -7.81 -5.97
CA TYR A 242 -22.87 -7.79 -4.56
C TYR A 242 -21.48 -7.16 -4.29
N LEU A 243 -20.72 -6.82 -5.34
CA LEU A 243 -19.42 -6.13 -5.27
C LEU A 243 -19.50 -4.69 -5.79
N LYS A 244 -20.51 -4.31 -6.56
CA LYS A 244 -20.67 -2.97 -7.14
C LYS A 244 -20.87 -1.90 -6.06
N GLY A 245 -20.64 -0.65 -6.46
CA GLY A 245 -20.88 0.54 -5.63
C GLY A 245 -19.59 1.15 -5.10
N ASP A 246 -19.71 1.78 -3.94
CA ASP A 246 -18.62 2.48 -3.26
C ASP A 246 -18.77 2.38 -1.74
N CYS A 247 -17.77 2.90 -1.03
CA CYS A 247 -17.72 2.79 0.43
C CYS A 247 -18.58 3.83 1.15
N GLY A 248 -19.29 4.72 0.45
CA GLY A 248 -20.00 5.87 1.00
C GLY A 248 -20.97 5.51 2.13
N GLN A 249 -21.79 4.48 1.94
CA GLN A 249 -22.73 4.01 2.97
C GLN A 249 -22.05 3.41 4.21
N PHE A 250 -20.77 3.06 4.12
CA PHE A 250 -20.00 2.45 5.21
C PHE A 250 -19.03 3.42 5.88
N ILE A 251 -18.87 4.64 5.34
CA ILE A 251 -17.90 5.59 5.84
C ILE A 251 -18.38 6.17 7.18
N ASN A 252 -17.44 6.47 8.07
CA ASN A 252 -17.76 7.02 9.38
C ASN A 252 -18.16 8.51 9.31
N GLU A 253 -18.63 9.04 10.44
CA GLU A 253 -19.08 10.44 10.56
C GLU A 253 -17.94 11.47 10.64
N ASN A 254 -16.68 11.05 10.46
CA ASN A 254 -15.57 11.98 10.48
C ASN A 254 -15.70 13.01 9.34
N LYS A 255 -15.69 14.31 9.66
CA LYS A 255 -15.85 15.40 8.69
C LYS A 255 -14.82 15.43 7.54
N PHE A 256 -13.71 14.72 7.68
CA PHE A 256 -12.69 14.59 6.65
C PHE A 256 -12.83 13.33 5.81
N SER A 257 -13.71 12.40 6.20
CA SER A 257 -13.97 11.19 5.46
C SER A 257 -14.70 11.47 4.14
N LYS A 258 -14.31 10.75 3.09
CA LYS A 258 -14.91 10.88 1.76
C LYS A 258 -14.84 9.57 0.98
N SER A 259 -15.92 9.24 0.28
CA SER A 259 -15.89 8.26 -0.82
C SER A 259 -15.89 8.98 -2.17
N VAL A 260 -14.99 8.56 -3.05
CA VAL A 260 -14.79 9.15 -4.37
C VAL A 260 -14.94 8.06 -5.42
N VAL A 261 -15.87 8.26 -6.35
CA VAL A 261 -16.06 7.41 -7.50
C VAL A 261 -15.49 8.11 -8.74
N ILE A 262 -14.60 7.42 -9.45
CA ILE A 262 -14.08 7.90 -10.74
C ILE A 262 -15.01 7.39 -11.84
N GLU A 263 -15.78 8.31 -12.42
CA GLU A 263 -16.75 8.00 -13.47
C GLU A 263 -16.66 8.92 -14.69
N ASP A 264 -16.04 10.08 -14.55
CA ASP A 264 -15.97 11.15 -15.55
C ASP A 264 -14.86 10.94 -16.59
N ASP A 265 -13.91 10.05 -16.31
CA ASP A 265 -12.83 9.70 -17.22
C ASP A 265 -13.09 8.33 -17.89
N PRO A 266 -13.17 8.25 -19.23
CA PRO A 266 -13.57 7.03 -19.94
C PRO A 266 -12.54 5.89 -19.85
N ILE A 267 -11.28 6.19 -19.52
CA ILE A 267 -10.21 5.22 -19.36
C ILE A 267 -10.06 4.85 -17.89
N LEU A 268 -9.92 5.85 -17.02
CA LEU A 268 -9.64 5.65 -15.60
C LEU A 268 -10.83 5.01 -14.87
N SER A 269 -12.06 5.31 -15.29
CA SER A 269 -13.28 4.69 -14.74
C SER A 269 -13.37 3.18 -14.96
N LYS A 270 -12.49 2.59 -15.80
CA LYS A 270 -12.42 1.15 -16.09
C LYS A 270 -11.16 0.48 -15.53
N LYS A 271 -10.38 1.16 -14.68
CA LYS A 271 -9.12 0.64 -14.11
C LYS A 271 -9.32 0.16 -12.68
N HIS A 272 -8.63 -0.93 -12.34
CA HIS A 272 -8.56 -1.42 -10.97
C HIS A 272 -7.58 -0.63 -10.10
N GLY A 273 -6.40 -0.33 -10.64
CA GLY A 273 -5.40 0.52 -10.00
C GLY A 273 -5.43 1.92 -10.60
N ILE A 274 -5.77 2.93 -9.80
CA ILE A 274 -6.05 4.29 -10.25
C ILE A 274 -5.05 5.34 -9.73
N MET A 275 -4.22 5.00 -8.72
CA MET A 275 -3.19 5.89 -8.15
C MET A 275 -2.01 6.19 -9.10
N HIS A 276 -2.04 5.69 -10.33
CA HIS A 276 -1.11 6.12 -11.38
C HIS A 276 -1.49 7.49 -11.95
N ASP A 277 -2.76 7.86 -11.84
CA ASP A 277 -3.31 9.09 -12.39
C ASP A 277 -3.01 10.32 -11.49
N PRO A 278 -2.59 11.47 -12.07
CA PRO A 278 -2.31 12.69 -11.31
C PRO A 278 -3.51 13.24 -10.51
N LYS A 279 -4.75 13.14 -11.02
CA LYS A 279 -5.97 13.59 -10.32
C LYS A 279 -6.17 12.81 -9.03
N VAL A 280 -6.05 11.48 -9.12
CA VAL A 280 -6.19 10.59 -7.95
C VAL A 280 -5.08 10.87 -6.93
N ARG A 281 -3.83 10.98 -7.39
CA ARG A 281 -2.68 11.36 -6.55
C ARG A 281 -2.89 12.68 -5.82
N LYS A 282 -3.42 13.70 -6.52
CA LYS A 282 -3.72 15.01 -5.94
C LYS A 282 -4.76 14.88 -4.82
N ILE A 283 -5.90 14.22 -5.09
CA ILE A 283 -6.95 13.99 -4.10
C ILE A 283 -6.39 13.27 -2.85
N THR A 284 -5.58 12.24 -3.06
CA THR A 284 -4.96 11.49 -1.95
C THR A 284 -3.99 12.35 -1.13
N LEU A 285 -3.12 13.14 -1.76
CA LEU A 285 -2.18 13.99 -1.03
C LEU A 285 -2.89 15.13 -0.29
N GLU A 286 -3.92 15.72 -0.88
CA GLU A 286 -4.72 16.76 -0.22
C GLU A 286 -5.41 16.21 1.03
N PHE A 287 -5.98 15.02 0.95
CA PHE A 287 -6.53 14.33 2.10
C PHE A 287 -5.47 14.07 3.18
N LEU A 288 -4.33 13.44 2.83
CA LEU A 288 -3.26 13.13 3.78
C LEU A 288 -2.70 14.38 4.46
N LYS A 289 -2.55 15.49 3.72
CA LYS A 289 -2.13 16.79 4.29
C LYS A 289 -3.15 17.34 5.27
N LYS A 290 -4.44 17.27 4.93
CA LYS A 290 -5.55 17.81 5.75
C LYS A 290 -5.72 17.10 7.08
N VAL A 291 -5.41 15.80 7.13
CA VAL A 291 -5.62 14.94 8.32
C VAL A 291 -4.34 14.69 9.13
N THR A 292 -3.21 15.25 8.69
CA THR A 292 -1.98 15.27 9.48
C THR A 292 -2.20 16.11 10.75
N LYS A 293 -1.71 15.62 11.89
CA LYS A 293 -1.66 16.34 13.17
C LYS A 293 -0.38 17.15 13.32
#